data_AF-A0A847VGQ5-F1
#
_entry.id   AF-A0A847VGQ5-F1
#
_cell.length_a   1.000
_cell.length_b   1.000
_cell.length_c   1.000
_cell.angle_alpha   90.00
_cell.angle_beta   90.00
_cell.angle_gamma   90.00
#
_symmetry.space_group_name_H-M   'P 1'
#
loop_
_entity.id
_entity.type
_entity.pdbx_description
1 polymer ?
#
loop_
_entity_poly.entity_id
_entity_poly.type
_entity_poly.pdbx_seq_one_letter_code
_entity_poly.pdbx_strand_id
1 'polypeptide(L)'
;MTNRSCCLGLVLALAATCAAGAEVELERMTSPELRAAVAAGTTTALIPIGGTEQNGAHMVLGKHNRRVQVLAERIAHELGNAVVAPTLAYVPEGAIDPPAGHMRWAGTLSVPEAAFE
;
A
#
# COMPACT_ATOMS: atom_id res chain seq x y z
N MET A 1 12.80 58.30 28.21
CA MET A 1 13.07 56.97 28.81
C MET A 1 11.73 56.29 29.05
N THR A 2 11.33 55.45 28.09
CA THR A 2 11.06 54.00 28.29
C THR A 2 9.76 53.69 29.03
N ASN A 3 8.74 53.23 28.29
CA ASN A 3 8.30 51.86 28.50
C ASN A 3 7.54 51.32 27.27
N ARG A 4 8.21 50.39 26.58
CA ARG A 4 7.61 49.48 25.61
C ARG A 4 6.82 48.44 26.39
N SER A 5 5.49 48.53 26.40
CA SER A 5 4.66 47.40 26.85
C SER A 5 4.45 46.45 25.68
N CYS A 6 5.08 45.29 25.84
CA CYS A 6 5.05 44.13 24.97
C CYS A 6 3.69 43.42 25.16
N CYS A 7 2.77 43.53 24.20
CA CYS A 7 1.59 42.68 24.18
C CYS A 7 1.98 41.31 23.61
N LEU A 8 2.03 40.35 24.52
CA LEU A 8 2.31 38.94 24.32
C LEU A 8 1.22 38.32 23.42
N GLY A 9 1.56 38.07 22.15
CA GLY A 9 0.69 37.38 21.21
C GLY A 9 0.65 35.88 21.49
N LEU A 10 -0.44 35.40 22.06
CA LEU A 10 -0.73 33.97 22.16
C LEU A 10 -1.19 33.46 20.78
N VAL A 11 -0.24 32.95 19.99
CA VAL A 11 -0.57 32.23 18.75
C VAL A 11 -0.97 30.81 19.14
N LEU A 12 -2.28 30.57 19.26
CA LEU A 12 -2.84 29.23 19.33
C LEU A 12 -2.64 28.57 17.96
N ALA A 13 -1.61 27.73 17.83
CA ALA A 13 -1.46 26.89 16.65
C ALA A 13 -2.57 25.82 16.70
N LEU A 14 -3.67 26.06 15.99
CA LEU A 14 -4.57 24.99 15.58
C LEU A 14 -3.80 24.10 14.61
N ALA A 15 -3.07 23.12 15.13
CA ALA A 15 -2.73 21.95 14.35
C ALA A 15 -4.05 21.23 14.10
N ALA A 16 -4.65 21.49 12.94
CA ALA A 16 -5.74 20.68 12.42
C ALA A 16 -5.17 19.28 12.15
N THR A 17 -5.19 18.40 13.15
CA THR A 17 -5.13 16.97 12.92
C THR A 17 -6.45 16.58 12.27
N CYS A 18 -6.55 16.81 10.97
CA CYS A 18 -7.54 16.13 10.16
C CYS A 18 -7.23 14.63 10.25
N ALA A 19 -7.95 13.95 11.14
CA ALA A 19 -7.92 12.50 11.30
C ALA A 19 -8.62 11.80 10.11
N ALA A 20 -8.29 12.19 8.87
CA ALA A 20 -8.28 11.22 7.80
C ALA A 20 -7.16 10.23 8.16
N GLY A 21 -7.45 8.92 8.14
CA GLY A 21 -6.43 7.90 8.44
C GLY A 21 -5.15 8.25 7.69
N ALA A 22 -4.01 8.24 8.40
CA ALA A 22 -2.73 8.59 7.80
C ALA A 22 -2.56 7.77 6.51
N GLU A 23 -2.14 8.40 5.41
CA GLU A 23 -1.87 7.69 4.16
C GLU A 23 -0.91 6.54 4.46
N VAL A 24 -1.28 5.32 4.05
CA VAL A 24 -0.45 4.12 4.24
C VAL A 24 0.02 3.56 2.92
N GLU A 25 -0.61 3.92 1.80
CA GLU A 25 -0.25 3.44 0.48
C GLU A 25 1.02 4.15 -0.01
N LEU A 26 2.11 3.39 -0.15
CA LEU A 26 3.42 3.89 -0.55
C LEU A 26 3.39 4.61 -1.91
N GLU A 27 2.60 4.10 -2.87
CA GLU A 27 2.47 4.68 -4.21
C GLU A 27 1.74 6.03 -4.25
N ARG A 28 1.08 6.41 -3.16
CA ARG A 28 0.39 7.68 -3.01
C ARG A 28 1.22 8.70 -2.23
N MET A 29 2.43 8.33 -1.82
CA MET A 29 3.39 9.20 -1.17
C MET A 29 4.48 9.66 -2.14
N THR A 30 4.90 10.90 -1.95
CA THR A 30 6.17 11.39 -2.48
C THR A 30 7.33 10.96 -1.58
N SER A 31 8.56 10.96 -2.13
CA SER A 31 9.76 10.62 -1.35
C SER A 31 9.95 11.46 -0.07
N PRO A 32 9.69 12.79 -0.05
CA PRO A 32 9.70 13.56 1.19
C PRO A 32 8.65 13.13 2.23
N GLU A 33 7.43 12.78 1.81
CA GLU A 33 6.37 12.33 2.71
C GLU A 33 6.73 10.99 3.35
N LEU A 34 7.23 10.04 2.57
CA LEU A 34 7.72 8.77 3.10
C LEU A 34 8.88 8.96 4.08
N ARG A 35 9.84 9.84 3.77
CA ARG A 35 10.94 10.18 4.67
C ARG A 35 10.43 10.77 5.99
N ALA A 36 9.42 11.63 5.94
CA ALA A 36 8.79 12.17 7.15
C ALA A 36 8.09 11.08 7.96
N ALA A 37 7.37 10.16 7.31
CA ALA A 37 6.71 9.02 7.96
C ALA A 37 7.73 8.11 8.66
N VAL A 38 8.86 7.78 8.00
CA VAL A 38 9.95 7.01 8.61
C VAL A 38 10.54 7.74 9.82
N ALA A 39 10.78 9.05 9.71
CA ALA A 39 11.27 9.86 10.83
C ALA A 39 10.25 9.94 11.99
N ALA A 40 8.96 9.81 11.69
CA ALA A 40 7.86 9.78 12.67
C ALA A 40 7.61 8.39 13.28
N GLY A 41 8.36 7.36 12.87
CA GLY A 41 8.31 6.03 13.49
C GLY A 41 7.69 4.93 12.63
N THR A 42 7.39 5.17 11.35
CA THR A 42 7.09 4.08 10.41
C THR A 42 8.33 3.20 10.22
N THR A 43 8.20 1.92 10.54
CA THR A 43 9.32 0.94 10.50
C THR A 43 8.99 -0.31 9.72
N THR A 44 7.75 -0.49 9.30
CA THR A 44 7.27 -1.71 8.63
C THR A 44 6.77 -1.41 7.23
N ALA A 45 7.10 -2.28 6.27
CA ALA A 45 6.49 -2.28 4.95
C ALA A 45 5.74 -3.60 4.75
N LEU A 46 4.46 -3.53 4.39
CA LEU A 46 3.66 -4.67 3.96
C LEU A 46 3.74 -4.77 2.44
N ILE A 47 4.10 -5.95 1.93
CA ILE A 47 4.16 -6.21 0.48
C ILE A 47 3.00 -7.15 0.13
N PRO A 48 1.87 -6.60 -0.36
CA PRO A 48 0.75 -7.43 -0.78
C PRO A 48 1.09 -8.21 -2.06
N ILE A 49 0.89 -9.52 -2.02
CA ILE A 49 1.04 -10.42 -3.16
C ILE A 49 -0.32 -11.00 -3.53
N GLY A 50 -0.72 -10.80 -4.77
CA GLY A 50 -1.98 -11.28 -5.31
C GLY A 50 -1.78 -12.31 -6.42
N GLY A 51 -2.38 -12.04 -7.57
CA GLY A 51 -2.42 -12.90 -8.75
C GLY A 51 -3.55 -12.46 -9.68
N THR A 52 -3.31 -12.53 -10.99
CA THR A 52 -4.34 -12.28 -12.01
C THR A 52 -4.69 -13.61 -12.65
N GLU A 53 -5.74 -14.25 -12.14
CA GLU A 53 -6.01 -15.66 -12.43
C GLU A 53 -7.50 -16.00 -12.47
N GLN A 54 -7.82 -17.08 -13.22
CA GLN A 54 -9.15 -17.65 -13.24
C GLN A 54 -9.58 -18.13 -11.84
N ASN A 55 -10.86 -17.99 -11.52
CA ASN A 55 -11.49 -18.72 -10.39
C ASN A 55 -12.98 -18.90 -10.65
N GLY A 56 -13.27 -19.61 -11.73
CA GLY A 56 -14.63 -19.88 -12.20
C GLY A 56 -15.32 -18.68 -12.86
N ALA A 57 -16.46 -18.95 -13.49
CA ALA A 57 -17.17 -18.00 -14.35
C ALA A 57 -17.86 -16.83 -13.62
N HIS A 58 -17.91 -16.87 -12.29
CA HIS A 58 -18.63 -15.90 -11.46
C HIS A 58 -17.69 -14.87 -10.80
N MET A 59 -16.38 -14.98 -11.02
CA MET A 59 -15.38 -14.14 -10.37
C MET A 59 -14.52 -13.38 -11.37
N VAL A 60 -14.19 -12.15 -11.02
CA VAL A 60 -13.21 -11.34 -11.75
C VAL A 60 -11.78 -11.84 -11.51
N LEU A 61 -10.93 -11.68 -12.52
CA LEU A 61 -9.56 -12.20 -12.53
C LEU A 61 -8.67 -11.56 -11.45
N GLY A 62 -8.81 -10.25 -11.24
CA GLY A 62 -7.99 -9.47 -10.29
C GLY A 62 -8.45 -9.53 -8.82
N LYS A 63 -9.35 -10.45 -8.44
CA LYS A 63 -9.89 -10.49 -7.06
C LYS A 63 -8.82 -10.69 -6.00
N HIS A 64 -7.75 -11.44 -6.30
CA HIS A 64 -6.66 -11.69 -5.33
C HIS A 64 -5.97 -10.36 -5.03
N ASN A 65 -5.64 -9.60 -6.08
CA ASN A 65 -5.04 -8.27 -5.98
C ASN A 65 -5.90 -7.31 -5.13
N ARG A 66 -7.20 -7.20 -5.43
CA ARG A 66 -8.08 -6.29 -4.68
C ARG A 66 -8.23 -6.71 -3.22
N ARG A 67 -8.36 -8.02 -2.96
CA ARG A 67 -8.54 -8.53 -1.60
C ARG A 67 -7.29 -8.31 -0.75
N VAL A 68 -6.11 -8.64 -1.28
CA VAL A 68 -4.86 -8.50 -0.53
C VAL A 68 -4.53 -7.02 -0.26
N GLN A 69 -4.79 -6.12 -1.22
CA GLN A 69 -4.61 -4.68 -1.04
C GLN A 69 -5.46 -4.14 0.12
N VAL A 70 -6.77 -4.41 0.10
CA VAL A 70 -7.71 -3.93 1.14
C VAL A 70 -7.34 -4.47 2.52
N LEU A 71 -6.89 -5.73 2.60
CA LEU A 71 -6.47 -6.31 3.87
C LEU A 71 -5.15 -5.73 4.36
N ALA A 72 -4.18 -5.50 3.47
CA ALA A 72 -2.90 -4.89 3.82
C ALA A 72 -3.08 -3.44 4.34
N GLU A 73 -3.93 -2.64 3.69
CA GLU A 73 -4.29 -1.28 4.17
C GLU A 73 -4.87 -1.32 5.59
N ARG A 74 -5.83 -2.23 5.85
CA ARG A 74 -6.43 -2.39 7.18
C ARG A 74 -5.38 -2.77 8.23
N ILE A 75 -4.52 -3.74 7.92
CA ILE A 75 -3.43 -4.17 8.81
C ILE A 75 -2.47 -3.01 9.06
N ALA A 76 -2.10 -2.24 8.03
CA ALA A 76 -1.20 -1.11 8.21
C ALA A 76 -1.76 -0.03 9.13
N HIS A 77 -3.05 0.29 8.99
CA HIS A 77 -3.75 1.20 9.89
C HIS A 77 -3.83 0.66 11.33
N GLU A 78 -4.09 -0.64 11.52
CA GLU A 78 -4.13 -1.26 12.85
C GLU A 78 -2.75 -1.31 13.52
N LEU A 79 -1.68 -1.53 12.75
CA LEU A 79 -0.30 -1.49 13.24
C LEU A 79 0.16 -0.07 13.61
N GLY A 80 -0.29 0.94 12.87
CA GLY A 80 0.02 2.35 13.11
C GLY A 80 1.45 2.78 12.78
N ASN A 81 2.32 1.85 12.36
CA ASN A 81 3.73 2.11 12.03
C ASN A 81 4.17 1.42 10.72
N ALA A 82 3.20 1.17 9.82
CA ALA A 82 3.42 0.45 8.57
C ALA A 82 2.95 1.23 7.35
N VAL A 83 3.63 1.02 6.22
CA VAL A 83 3.17 1.39 4.87
C VAL A 83 2.90 0.15 4.04
N VAL A 84 2.08 0.28 2.99
CA VAL A 84 1.69 -0.77 2.06
C VAL A 84 2.32 -0.47 0.71
N ALA A 85 3.17 -1.38 0.22
CA ALA A 85 3.71 -1.31 -1.13
C ALA A 85 2.64 -1.60 -2.20
N PRO A 86 2.87 -1.23 -3.47
CA PRO A 86 1.99 -1.65 -4.56
C PRO A 86 1.79 -3.17 -4.58
N THR A 87 0.59 -3.62 -4.88
CA THR A 87 0.30 -5.06 -4.98
C THR A 87 1.07 -5.70 -6.13
N LEU A 88 1.81 -6.78 -5.82
CA LEU A 88 2.40 -7.64 -6.83
C LEU A 88 1.30 -8.47 -7.49
N ALA A 89 0.90 -8.04 -8.69
CA ALA A 89 -0.23 -8.58 -9.44
C ALA A 89 0.08 -9.80 -10.32
N TYR A 90 1.36 -10.13 -10.47
CA TYR A 90 1.86 -11.20 -11.32
C TYR A 90 2.68 -12.17 -10.48
N VAL A 91 2.26 -13.42 -10.47
CA VAL A 91 2.89 -14.53 -9.75
C VAL A 91 2.98 -15.74 -10.68
N PRO A 92 3.70 -16.81 -10.33
CA PRO A 92 3.65 -18.05 -11.07
C PRO A 92 2.26 -18.70 -10.99
N GLU A 93 1.56 -18.78 -12.13
CA GLU A 93 0.21 -19.35 -12.25
C GLU A 93 0.21 -20.72 -12.98
N GLY A 94 1.41 -21.25 -13.25
CA GLY A 94 1.65 -22.47 -14.00
C GLY A 94 2.50 -22.25 -15.26
N ALA A 95 2.86 -23.36 -15.93
CA ALA A 95 3.67 -23.32 -17.15
C ALA A 95 2.97 -22.53 -18.26
N ILE A 96 3.71 -21.64 -18.92
CA ILE A 96 3.21 -20.81 -20.02
C ILE A 96 3.10 -21.64 -21.31
N ASP A 97 4.10 -22.47 -21.61
CA ASP A 97 4.14 -23.33 -22.79
C ASP A 97 4.75 -24.72 -22.49
N PRO A 98 4.04 -25.83 -22.75
CA PRO A 98 2.60 -25.87 -23.00
C PRO A 98 1.83 -25.38 -21.75
N PRO A 99 0.66 -24.73 -21.91
CA PRO A 99 -0.09 -24.19 -20.77
C PRO A 99 -0.45 -25.25 -19.72
N ALA A 100 -0.11 -24.98 -18.45
CA ALA A 100 -0.47 -25.80 -17.30
C ALA A 100 -1.00 -24.94 -16.14
N GLY A 101 -1.65 -25.56 -15.14
CA GLY A 101 -2.28 -24.80 -14.06
C GLY A 101 -3.28 -23.77 -14.57
N HIS A 102 -3.35 -22.61 -13.92
CA HIS A 102 -4.29 -21.53 -14.24
C HIS A 102 -4.01 -20.91 -15.63
N MET A 103 -2.82 -21.12 -16.21
CA MET A 103 -2.49 -20.69 -17.58
C MET A 103 -3.30 -21.41 -18.67
N ARG A 104 -4.04 -22.48 -18.35
CA ARG A 104 -4.98 -23.12 -19.29
C ARG A 104 -6.23 -22.27 -19.58
N TRP A 105 -6.47 -21.22 -18.80
CA TRP A 105 -7.68 -20.38 -18.91
C TRP A 105 -7.35 -18.95 -19.34
N ALA A 106 -8.19 -18.40 -20.21
CA ALA A 106 -8.01 -17.07 -20.75
C ALA A 106 -8.07 -16.01 -19.63
N GLY A 107 -7.14 -15.05 -19.71
CA GLY A 107 -7.05 -13.92 -18.77
C GLY A 107 -6.13 -14.17 -17.57
N THR A 108 -5.65 -15.40 -17.34
CA THR A 108 -4.57 -15.64 -16.38
C THR A 108 -3.25 -15.06 -16.89
N LEU A 109 -2.50 -14.37 -16.02
CA LEU A 109 -1.18 -13.82 -16.31
C LEU A 109 -0.14 -14.41 -15.35
N SER A 110 0.89 -15.05 -15.92
CA SER A 110 1.97 -15.71 -15.16
C SER A 110 3.32 -15.05 -15.43
N VAL A 111 4.18 -15.05 -14.41
CA VAL A 111 5.63 -14.82 -14.56
C VAL A 111 6.40 -16.12 -14.27
N PRO A 112 7.59 -16.32 -14.85
CA PRO A 112 8.45 -17.45 -14.47
C PRO A 112 8.80 -17.42 -12.98
N GLU A 113 8.95 -18.59 -12.36
CA GLU A 113 9.36 -18.72 -10.94
C GLU A 113 10.66 -17.95 -10.67
N ALA A 114 11.66 -18.08 -11.54
CA ALA A 114 12.94 -17.38 -11.41
C ALA A 114 12.84 -15.85 -11.52
N ALA A 115 11.74 -15.30 -12.03
CA ALA A 115 11.49 -13.86 -12.01
C ALA A 115 10.72 -13.42 -10.75
N PHE A 116 10.13 -14.35 -10.02
CA PHE A 116 9.34 -14.11 -8.82
C PHE A 116 10.14 -14.33 -7.52
N GLU A 117 11.04 -15.32 -7.50
CA GLU A 117 11.97 -15.62 -6.39
C GLU A 117 13.17 -14.67 -6.33
#